data_AF-C7MEU2-F1
#
_entry.id   AF-C7MEU2-F1
#
_cell.length_a   1.000
_cell.length_b   1.000
_cell.length_c   1.000
_cell.angle_alpha   90.00
_cell.angle_beta   90.00
_cell.angle_gamma   90.00
#
_symmetry.space_group_name_H-M   'P 1'
#
loop_
_entity.id
_entity.type
_entity.pdbx_description
1 polymer ?
#
loop_
_entity_poly.entity_id
_entity_poly.type
_entity_poly.pdbx_seq_one_letter_code
_entity_poly.pdbx_strand_id
1 'polypeptide(L)'
;MSGDNGGMREAPQDTPETTDRTSAMPPDESAPVEPAPTVPASGEPAAADEAGTRAEPAPQPKSAYELPSRKNTVLRNMVWALALTMAVVVVVGIAFFGVGSDGERERLENSEVDVAASAERAEGVAPFPVALPALGDEWIERSARFADGQNPQWVVQYSSPEGQLITLRQESELGAPMLSSSLPGSTVEDEFALGGAQCTALSGGEKGAQQQGIACEGEDWGFVVHGAAERGELDEVATAAVDSLG
;
A
#
# COMPACT_ATOMS: atom_id res chain seq x y z
N MET A 1 -0.14 18.98 74.31
CA MET A 1 -0.17 20.42 73.97
C MET A 1 -0.04 20.49 72.46
N SER A 2 -1.11 20.36 71.68
CA SER A 2 -2.29 21.24 71.49
C SER A 2 -2.04 22.38 70.51
N GLY A 3 -2.92 22.46 69.50
CA GLY A 3 -3.14 23.55 68.53
C GLY A 3 -2.64 23.16 67.14
N ASP A 4 -3.42 22.72 66.15
CA ASP A 4 -4.79 23.01 65.69
C ASP A 4 -5.05 24.47 65.29
N ASN A 5 -5.00 24.77 63.99
CA ASN A 5 -6.19 25.07 63.16
C ASN A 5 -5.86 25.81 61.86
N GLY A 6 -6.56 25.42 60.79
CA GLY A 6 -7.31 26.38 59.98
C GLY A 6 -6.61 26.98 58.76
N GLY A 7 -6.97 26.50 57.58
CA GLY A 7 -6.56 27.10 56.31
C GLY A 7 -7.35 26.62 55.10
N MET A 8 -8.68 26.48 55.22
CA MET A 8 -9.58 26.28 54.09
C MET A 8 -9.82 27.64 53.41
N ARG A 9 -9.45 27.78 52.13
CA ARG A 9 -9.97 28.85 51.25
C ARG A 9 -10.19 28.27 49.86
N GLU A 10 -11.46 28.25 49.50
CA GLU A 10 -12.00 28.04 48.16
C GLU A 10 -11.50 29.10 47.16
N ALA A 11 -11.64 28.76 45.88
CA ALA A 11 -11.25 29.53 44.70
C ALA A 11 -11.86 30.95 44.65
N PRO A 12 -11.29 31.79 43.76
CA PRO A 12 -12.15 32.32 42.70
C PRO A 12 -11.55 32.03 41.32
N GLN A 13 -12.37 31.41 40.47
CA GLN A 13 -12.23 31.54 39.03
C GLN A 13 -12.75 32.94 38.66
N ASP A 14 -11.84 33.84 38.29
CA ASP A 14 -12.19 35.12 37.67
C ASP A 14 -11.57 35.19 36.28
N THR A 15 -12.41 34.95 35.29
CA THR A 15 -12.32 35.47 33.93
C THR A 15 -12.28 37.00 33.91
N PRO A 16 -11.57 37.61 32.94
CA PRO A 16 -12.04 38.84 32.32
C PRO A 16 -12.72 38.51 30.98
N GLU A 17 -14.03 38.70 31.01
CA GLU A 17 -14.93 38.87 29.87
C GLU A 17 -14.60 40.20 29.15
N THR A 18 -14.59 40.20 27.81
CA THR A 18 -15.04 41.29 26.90
C THR A 18 -15.06 40.67 25.49
N THR A 19 -16.15 40.04 25.05
CA THR A 19 -17.35 40.66 24.44
C THR A 19 -17.00 41.32 23.11
N ASP A 20 -17.49 40.79 21.98
CA ASP A 20 -18.66 41.36 21.30
C ASP A 20 -18.98 40.72 19.91
N ARG A 21 -20.28 40.50 19.70
CA ARG A 21 -21.03 40.63 18.42
C ARG A 21 -20.62 39.77 17.20
N THR A 22 -21.51 38.85 16.81
CA THR A 22 -22.69 39.23 16.00
C THR A 22 -23.51 38.00 15.55
N SER A 23 -24.74 37.91 16.07
CA SER A 23 -25.86 37.33 15.35
C SER A 23 -26.44 38.43 14.47
N ALA A 24 -26.52 38.23 13.15
CA ALA A 24 -27.48 38.93 12.29
C ALA A 24 -27.50 38.32 10.88
N MET A 25 -28.62 37.68 10.53
CA MET A 25 -29.31 37.94 9.25
C MET A 25 -30.00 39.32 9.40
N PRO A 26 -30.24 40.18 8.38
CA PRO A 26 -31.19 39.96 7.26
C PRO A 26 -30.87 40.79 5.97
N PRO A 27 -31.83 41.34 5.22
CA PRO A 27 -32.49 40.81 4.01
C PRO A 27 -32.11 41.60 2.72
N ASP A 28 -32.47 41.12 1.53
CA ASP A 28 -32.99 42.01 0.47
C ASP A 28 -33.78 41.23 -0.61
N GLU A 29 -34.76 41.93 -1.15
CA GLU A 29 -35.93 41.50 -1.91
C GLU A 29 -35.78 42.01 -3.35
N SER A 30 -36.03 41.18 -4.36
CA SER A 30 -36.47 41.61 -5.71
C SER A 30 -36.82 40.40 -6.59
N ALA A 31 -38.11 40.18 -6.84
CA ALA A 31 -38.63 39.46 -8.02
C ALA A 31 -38.75 40.45 -9.21
N PRO A 32 -39.34 40.15 -10.40
CA PRO A 32 -39.79 38.88 -11.02
C PRO A 32 -39.45 38.78 -12.54
N VAL A 33 -39.43 37.58 -13.17
CA VAL A 33 -39.80 37.41 -14.60
C VAL A 33 -40.34 35.98 -14.88
N GLU A 34 -41.54 35.93 -15.44
CA GLU A 34 -42.41 34.84 -15.97
C GLU A 34 -41.86 34.18 -17.28
N PRO A 35 -42.57 33.27 -18.01
CA PRO A 35 -43.09 31.91 -17.71
C PRO A 35 -42.77 30.85 -18.81
N ALA A 36 -43.38 29.66 -18.65
CA ALA A 36 -43.95 28.75 -19.68
C ALA A 36 -43.17 27.46 -20.02
N PRO A 37 -43.80 26.42 -20.64
CA PRO A 37 -45.21 25.97 -20.62
C PRO A 37 -45.33 24.49 -20.18
N THR A 38 -46.38 24.07 -19.47
CA THR A 38 -47.65 23.50 -19.97
C THR A 38 -47.52 22.19 -20.76
N VAL A 39 -48.05 21.12 -20.14
CA VAL A 39 -48.37 19.82 -20.74
C VAL A 39 -49.59 19.96 -21.64
N PRO A 40 -49.57 19.42 -22.88
CA PRO A 40 -50.74 18.70 -23.40
C PRO A 40 -50.25 17.48 -24.24
N ALA A 41 -51.02 16.49 -24.65
CA ALA A 41 -52.45 16.27 -24.68
C ALA A 41 -52.68 14.75 -24.70
N SER A 42 -53.73 14.29 -24.02
CA SER A 42 -54.48 13.12 -24.49
C SER A 42 -55.07 13.46 -25.86
N GLY A 43 -54.89 12.56 -26.82
CA GLY A 43 -55.42 12.69 -28.18
C GLY A 43 -55.95 11.34 -28.64
N GLU A 44 -57.16 11.02 -28.21
CA GLU A 44 -58.05 10.08 -28.88
C GLU A 44 -58.57 10.76 -30.17
N PRO A 45 -58.82 10.01 -31.25
CA PRO A 45 -59.87 10.40 -32.17
C PRO A 45 -60.96 9.34 -32.24
N ALA A 46 -62.18 9.84 -32.12
CA ALA A 46 -63.43 9.13 -32.21
C ALA A 46 -63.89 8.89 -33.66
N ALA A 47 -64.83 7.93 -33.77
CA ALA A 47 -65.89 7.79 -34.78
C ALA A 47 -65.47 7.20 -36.15
N ALA A 48 -66.23 6.33 -36.83
CA ALA A 48 -67.61 5.85 -36.65
C ALA A 48 -67.82 4.49 -37.36
N ASP A 49 -68.85 3.76 -36.89
CA ASP A 49 -69.86 2.99 -37.64
C ASP A 49 -69.53 2.19 -38.92
N GLU A 50 -69.80 0.87 -38.86
CA GLU A 50 -70.84 0.17 -39.65
C GLU A 50 -70.54 -1.32 -39.93
N ALA A 51 -71.59 -2.12 -39.69
CA ALA A 51 -72.02 -3.31 -40.41
C ALA A 51 -71.15 -4.59 -40.40
N GLY A 52 -71.76 -5.66 -39.89
CA GLY A 52 -71.13 -6.95 -39.69
C GLY A 52 -70.81 -7.73 -40.95
N THR A 53 -69.92 -8.71 -40.78
CA THR A 53 -70.08 -10.06 -41.32
C THR A 53 -69.23 -11.00 -40.48
N ARG A 54 -69.87 -11.98 -39.87
CA ARG A 54 -69.23 -13.16 -39.28
C ARG A 54 -68.57 -13.92 -40.43
N ALA A 55 -67.24 -13.89 -40.49
CA ALA A 55 -66.45 -14.82 -41.28
C ALA A 55 -65.90 -15.92 -40.36
N GLU A 56 -66.05 -17.16 -40.80
CA GLU A 56 -65.66 -18.41 -40.15
C GLU A 56 -64.18 -18.46 -39.72
N PRO A 57 -63.82 -19.30 -38.72
CA PRO A 57 -62.46 -19.39 -38.23
C PRO A 57 -61.55 -19.99 -39.31
N ALA A 58 -60.70 -19.16 -39.91
CA ALA A 58 -59.62 -19.61 -40.78
C ALA A 58 -58.63 -20.47 -39.98
N PRO A 59 -58.09 -21.55 -40.56
CA PRO A 59 -57.22 -22.50 -39.87
C PRO A 59 -55.95 -21.82 -39.34
N GLN A 60 -55.66 -22.02 -38.05
CA GLN A 60 -54.42 -21.51 -37.46
C GLN A 60 -53.20 -22.09 -38.19
N PRO A 61 -52.29 -21.27 -38.73
CA PRO A 61 -51.06 -21.77 -39.31
C PRO A 61 -50.19 -22.38 -38.20
N LYS A 62 -49.82 -23.65 -38.40
CA LYS A 62 -48.84 -24.35 -37.58
C LYS A 62 -47.55 -23.53 -37.49
N SER A 63 -47.02 -23.45 -36.28
CA SER A 63 -45.76 -22.84 -35.86
C SER A 63 -44.68 -22.80 -36.96
N ALA A 64 -44.49 -21.64 -37.56
CA ALA A 64 -43.44 -21.37 -38.55
C ALA A 64 -42.23 -20.63 -37.95
N TYR A 65 -41.94 -20.84 -36.66
CA TYR A 65 -40.73 -20.32 -36.01
C TYR A 65 -39.96 -21.44 -35.28
N GLU A 66 -39.89 -22.62 -35.88
CA GLU A 66 -38.69 -23.44 -35.73
C GLU A 66 -37.67 -22.94 -36.75
N LEU A 67 -36.84 -21.97 -36.33
CA LEU A 67 -35.66 -21.58 -37.09
C LEU A 67 -34.43 -22.33 -36.56
N PRO A 68 -33.72 -23.10 -37.41
CA PRO A 68 -32.70 -24.05 -37.00
C PRO A 68 -31.38 -23.35 -36.62
N SER A 69 -30.70 -23.88 -35.59
CA SER A 69 -29.25 -23.83 -35.30
C SER A 69 -28.44 -22.51 -35.40
N ARG A 70 -29.02 -21.34 -35.67
CA ARG A 70 -28.29 -20.04 -35.66
C ARG A 70 -27.74 -19.63 -34.28
N LYS A 71 -28.15 -20.30 -33.20
CA LYS A 71 -27.58 -20.08 -31.87
C LYS A 71 -26.08 -20.40 -31.84
N ASN A 72 -25.63 -21.41 -32.61
CA ASN A 72 -24.25 -21.88 -32.52
C ASN A 72 -23.26 -20.94 -33.23
N THR A 73 -23.66 -20.30 -34.33
CA THR A 73 -22.79 -19.34 -35.04
C THR A 73 -22.64 -18.03 -34.26
N VAL A 74 -23.73 -17.52 -33.67
CA VAL A 74 -23.67 -16.30 -32.86
C VAL A 74 -22.88 -16.55 -31.57
N LEU A 75 -23.11 -17.67 -30.89
CA LEU A 75 -22.37 -18.05 -29.70
C LEU A 75 -20.88 -18.29 -30.02
N ARG A 76 -20.57 -18.96 -31.13
CA ARG A 76 -19.19 -19.17 -31.57
C ARG A 76 -18.49 -17.85 -31.90
N ASN A 77 -19.17 -16.91 -32.56
CA ASN A 77 -18.60 -15.60 -32.86
C ASN A 77 -18.38 -14.77 -31.57
N MET A 78 -19.28 -14.88 -30.60
CA MET A 78 -19.15 -14.22 -29.30
C MET A 78 -17.98 -14.80 -28.49
N VAL A 79 -17.82 -16.13 -28.49
CA VAL A 79 -16.67 -16.81 -27.85
C VAL A 79 -15.36 -16.44 -28.55
N TRP A 80 -15.35 -16.36 -29.88
CA TRP A 80 -14.18 -15.89 -30.63
C TRP A 80 -13.79 -14.45 -30.29
N ALA A 81 -14.78 -13.56 -30.18
CA ALA A 81 -14.52 -12.18 -29.78
C ALA A 81 -13.93 -12.10 -28.36
N LEU A 82 -14.46 -12.89 -27.42
CA LEU A 82 -13.97 -12.94 -26.04
C LEU A 82 -12.57 -13.57 -25.94
N ALA A 83 -12.28 -14.59 -26.73
CA ALA A 83 -10.95 -15.19 -26.80
C ALA A 83 -9.93 -14.19 -27.38
N LEU A 84 -10.32 -13.42 -28.40
CA LEU A 84 -9.48 -12.37 -28.99
C LEU A 84 -9.16 -11.27 -27.99
N THR A 85 -10.15 -10.79 -27.23
CA THR A 85 -9.89 -9.75 -26.22
C THR A 85 -9.00 -10.28 -25.10
N MET A 86 -9.20 -11.52 -24.65
CA MET A 86 -8.31 -12.16 -23.67
C MET A 86 -6.90 -12.32 -24.21
N ALA A 87 -6.72 -12.73 -25.47
CA ALA A 87 -5.41 -12.82 -26.08
C ALA A 87 -4.71 -11.46 -26.15
N VAL A 88 -5.43 -10.38 -26.50
CA VAL A 88 -4.86 -9.02 -26.50
C VAL A 88 -4.47 -8.60 -25.08
N VAL A 89 -5.31 -8.83 -24.08
CA VAL A 89 -5.00 -8.53 -22.68
C VAL A 89 -3.79 -9.33 -22.19
N VAL A 90 -3.65 -10.59 -22.58
CA VAL A 90 -2.47 -11.41 -22.27
C VAL A 90 -1.23 -10.86 -22.96
N VAL A 91 -1.30 -10.49 -24.24
CA VAL A 91 -0.15 -9.93 -24.98
C VAL A 91 0.26 -8.58 -24.40
N VAL A 92 -0.69 -7.69 -24.11
CA VAL A 92 -0.42 -6.41 -23.43
C VAL A 92 0.08 -6.66 -22.02
N GLY A 93 -0.50 -7.62 -21.31
CA GLY A 93 -0.07 -8.05 -20.00
C GLY A 93 1.39 -8.51 -19.99
N ILE A 94 1.77 -9.34 -20.95
CA ILE A 94 3.16 -9.79 -21.16
C ILE A 94 4.06 -8.63 -21.56
N ALA A 95 3.61 -7.75 -22.45
CA ALA A 95 4.40 -6.62 -22.94
C ALA A 95 4.67 -5.56 -21.85
N PHE A 96 3.72 -5.34 -20.93
CA PHE A 96 3.84 -4.32 -19.88
C PHE A 96 4.28 -4.89 -18.53
N PHE A 97 3.79 -6.07 -18.14
CA PHE A 97 4.07 -6.66 -16.83
C PHE A 97 5.12 -7.79 -16.87
N GLY A 98 5.42 -8.33 -18.05
CA GLY A 98 6.37 -9.43 -18.21
C GLY A 98 5.84 -10.75 -17.65
N VAL A 99 5.84 -11.82 -18.45
CA VAL A 99 5.87 -13.17 -17.86
C VAL A 99 7.30 -13.40 -17.40
N GLY A 100 7.45 -13.83 -16.15
CA GLY A 100 8.75 -14.15 -15.58
C GLY A 100 9.57 -15.01 -16.53
N SER A 101 10.59 -14.39 -17.11
CA SER A 101 11.74 -15.06 -17.67
C SER A 101 12.92 -14.28 -17.14
N ASP A 102 13.69 -14.96 -16.30
CA ASP A 102 15.05 -14.63 -15.89
C ASP A 102 15.91 -14.41 -17.13
N GLY A 103 15.88 -13.20 -17.65
CA GLY A 103 16.73 -12.73 -18.72
C GLY A 103 17.08 -11.31 -18.36
N GLU A 104 18.37 -11.09 -18.08
CA GLU A 104 18.97 -9.84 -17.67
C GLU A 104 18.12 -8.62 -18.07
N ARG A 105 17.47 -8.01 -17.07
CA ARG A 105 17.21 -6.58 -17.19
C ARG A 105 18.61 -5.99 -17.27
N GLU A 106 19.07 -5.67 -18.48
CA GLU A 106 20.27 -4.89 -18.71
C GLU A 106 20.02 -3.56 -17.98
N ARG A 107 20.47 -3.54 -16.72
CA ARG A 107 20.34 -2.43 -15.80
C ARG A 107 21.07 -1.31 -16.53
N LEU A 108 20.38 -0.20 -16.82
CA LEU A 108 21.09 0.98 -17.31
C LEU A 108 22.23 1.22 -16.33
N GLU A 109 23.47 1.26 -16.81
CA GLU A 109 24.69 1.44 -15.99
C GLU A 109 24.61 2.68 -15.06
N ASN A 110 23.63 3.57 -15.28
CA ASN A 110 23.34 4.75 -14.46
C ASN A 110 22.28 4.54 -13.36
N SER A 111 21.75 3.33 -13.19
CA SER A 111 20.76 2.98 -12.15
C SER A 111 21.30 1.99 -11.11
N GLU A 112 22.62 1.79 -11.09
CA GLU A 112 23.28 1.16 -9.97
C GLU A 112 23.17 2.10 -8.77
N VAL A 113 22.47 1.60 -7.76
CA VAL A 113 22.47 2.25 -6.45
C VAL A 113 23.87 2.05 -5.92
N ASP A 114 24.48 3.14 -5.47
CA ASP A 114 25.75 3.12 -4.74
C ASP A 114 25.41 3.33 -3.25
N VAL A 115 25.42 2.23 -2.50
CA VAL A 115 25.18 2.23 -1.05
C VAL A 115 26.29 2.99 -0.35
N ALA A 116 27.55 2.84 -0.76
CA ALA A 116 28.69 3.50 -0.12
C ALA A 116 28.61 5.03 -0.23
N ALA A 117 28.35 5.58 -1.41
CA ALA A 117 28.16 7.02 -1.60
C ALA A 117 26.89 7.55 -0.90
N SER A 118 25.90 6.68 -0.66
CA SER A 118 24.71 7.04 0.11
C SER A 118 24.97 7.02 1.61
N ALA A 119 25.77 6.07 2.10
CA ALA A 119 26.19 5.97 3.48
C ALA A 119 27.12 7.14 3.86
N GLU A 120 28.09 7.50 3.01
CA GLU A 120 28.97 8.66 3.24
C GLU A 120 28.17 9.95 3.45
N ARG A 121 27.11 10.15 2.66
CA ARG A 121 26.21 11.31 2.81
C ARG A 121 25.37 11.21 4.09
N ALA A 122 24.93 10.01 4.46
CA ALA A 122 24.18 9.79 5.69
C ALA A 122 25.05 10.05 6.92
N GLU A 123 26.32 9.62 6.92
CA GLU A 123 27.26 9.85 8.03
C GLU A 123 27.50 11.32 8.35
N GLY A 124 27.40 12.19 7.34
CA GLY A 124 27.51 13.63 7.56
C GLY A 124 26.38 14.24 8.40
N VAL A 125 25.27 13.54 8.59
CA VAL A 125 24.04 14.07 9.23
C VAL A 125 23.41 13.13 10.25
N ALA A 126 23.71 11.83 10.23
CA ALA A 126 23.14 10.85 11.13
C ALA A 126 23.63 11.05 12.57
N PRO A 127 22.76 10.88 13.59
CA PRO A 127 23.16 10.94 14.98
C PRO A 127 23.75 9.62 15.51
N PHE A 128 23.98 8.64 14.64
CA PHE A 128 24.51 7.31 14.93
C PHE A 128 25.47 6.90 13.80
N PRO A 129 26.45 6.02 14.05
CA PRO A 129 27.31 5.48 12.99
C PRO A 129 26.47 4.69 11.98
N VAL A 130 26.68 4.92 10.70
CA VAL A 130 25.88 4.34 9.61
C VAL A 130 26.49 3.02 9.17
N ALA A 131 25.70 1.95 9.25
CA ALA A 131 26.14 0.63 8.83
C ALA A 131 26.36 0.59 7.31
N LEU A 132 27.53 0.14 6.88
CA LEU A 132 27.89 -0.09 5.48
C LEU A 132 28.39 -1.53 5.31
N PRO A 133 27.47 -2.52 5.20
CA PRO A 133 27.84 -3.92 4.99
C PRO A 133 28.66 -4.08 3.71
N ALA A 134 29.89 -4.60 3.84
CA ALA A 134 30.72 -4.97 2.70
C ALA A 134 30.39 -6.42 2.28
N LEU A 135 29.49 -6.57 1.31
CA LEU A 135 29.02 -7.86 0.80
C LEU A 135 29.78 -8.26 -0.48
N GLY A 136 29.76 -9.56 -0.82
CA GLY A 136 30.37 -10.08 -2.04
C GLY A 136 29.67 -9.62 -3.32
N ASP A 137 30.32 -9.84 -4.48
CA ASP A 137 29.84 -9.40 -5.80
C ASP A 137 28.50 -10.05 -6.22
N GLU A 138 28.15 -11.17 -5.60
CA GLU A 138 26.87 -11.88 -5.78
C GLU A 138 25.67 -11.14 -5.18
N TRP A 139 25.92 -10.20 -4.25
CA TRP A 139 24.89 -9.37 -3.64
C TRP A 139 24.58 -8.16 -4.50
N ILE A 140 23.30 -7.86 -4.62
CA ILE A 140 22.86 -6.77 -5.50
C ILE A 140 22.26 -5.65 -4.66
N GLU A 141 22.87 -4.48 -4.71
CA GLU A 141 22.34 -3.26 -4.10
C GLU A 141 21.03 -2.83 -4.78
N ARG A 142 19.98 -2.62 -3.98
CA ARG A 142 18.62 -2.27 -4.45
C ARG A 142 18.21 -0.88 -4.02
N SER A 143 18.55 -0.47 -2.81
CA SER A 143 18.32 0.90 -2.35
C SER A 143 19.13 1.21 -1.10
N ALA A 144 19.52 2.46 -0.94
CA ALA A 144 20.11 3.01 0.27
C ALA A 144 19.47 4.38 0.55
N ARG A 145 18.87 4.55 1.72
CA ARG A 145 18.12 5.77 2.06
C ARG A 145 18.31 6.10 3.52
N PHE A 146 18.71 7.35 3.77
CA PHE A 146 18.63 7.98 5.07
C PHE A 146 17.36 8.83 5.13
N ALA A 147 16.58 8.70 6.19
CA ALA A 147 15.46 9.58 6.49
C ALA A 147 15.74 10.30 7.80
N ASP A 148 15.82 11.62 7.72
CA ASP A 148 16.02 12.52 8.87
C ASP A 148 14.69 12.83 9.57
N GLY A 149 14.74 13.46 10.74
CA GLY A 149 13.58 13.98 11.46
C GLY A 149 13.59 13.63 12.95
N GLN A 150 12.40 13.39 13.51
CA GLN A 150 12.26 13.06 14.94
C GLN A 150 12.76 11.65 15.28
N ASN A 151 12.73 10.73 14.31
CA ASN A 151 13.33 9.40 14.43
C ASN A 151 14.20 9.12 13.19
N PRO A 152 15.46 9.61 13.19
CA PRO A 152 16.37 9.39 12.08
C PRO A 152 16.59 7.89 11.85
N GLN A 153 16.55 7.45 10.59
CA GLN A 153 16.70 6.04 10.24
C GLN A 153 17.51 5.87 8.96
N TRP A 154 18.34 4.83 8.96
CA TRP A 154 19.08 4.35 7.81
C TRP A 154 18.46 3.05 7.31
N VAL A 155 18.17 2.96 6.01
CA VAL A 155 17.56 1.77 5.41
C VAL A 155 18.31 1.39 4.15
N VAL A 156 18.78 0.15 4.11
CA VAL A 156 19.43 -0.45 2.95
C VAL A 156 18.71 -1.71 2.54
N GLN A 157 18.62 -1.96 1.24
CA GLN A 157 18.03 -3.17 0.70
C GLN A 157 18.99 -3.82 -0.28
N TYR A 158 19.18 -5.11 -0.11
CA TYR A 158 19.99 -5.97 -0.95
C TYR A 158 19.12 -7.09 -1.52
N SER A 159 19.42 -7.53 -2.73
CA SER A 159 18.98 -8.83 -3.21
C SER A 159 20.09 -9.84 -2.96
N SER A 160 19.74 -10.94 -2.32
CA SER A 160 20.63 -12.05 -2.03
C SER A 160 21.00 -12.81 -3.31
N PRO A 161 22.02 -13.68 -3.26
CA PRO A 161 22.41 -14.52 -4.40
C PRO A 161 21.26 -15.41 -4.91
N GLU A 162 20.36 -15.82 -4.02
CA GLU A 162 19.14 -16.57 -4.37
C GLU A 162 17.97 -15.68 -4.85
N GLY A 163 18.20 -14.36 -4.95
CA GLY A 163 17.22 -13.39 -5.43
C GLY A 163 16.22 -12.93 -4.36
N GLN A 164 16.43 -13.26 -3.08
CA GLN A 164 15.57 -12.82 -1.99
C GLN A 164 15.88 -11.38 -1.58
N LEU A 165 14.86 -10.60 -1.23
CA LEU A 165 15.07 -9.24 -0.75
C LEU A 165 15.37 -9.26 0.76
N ILE A 166 16.50 -8.68 1.14
CA ILE A 166 16.90 -8.43 2.52
C ILE A 166 16.89 -6.93 2.78
N THR A 167 16.29 -6.53 3.89
CA THR A 167 16.26 -5.14 4.35
C THR A 167 17.05 -5.02 5.64
N LEU A 168 18.03 -4.12 5.66
CA LEU A 168 18.68 -3.63 6.87
C LEU A 168 18.03 -2.29 7.21
N ARG A 169 17.45 -2.19 8.40
CA ARG A 169 17.00 -0.94 9.00
C ARG A 169 17.87 -0.67 10.21
N GLN A 170 18.32 0.56 10.39
CA GLN A 170 19.12 1.01 11.52
C GLN A 170 18.57 2.33 12.08
N GLU A 171 18.61 2.44 13.40
CA GLU A 171 18.26 3.62 14.19
C GLU A 171 19.34 3.80 15.29
N SER A 172 19.22 4.84 16.12
CA SER A 172 20.16 5.08 17.24
C SER A 172 20.06 4.04 18.35
N GLU A 173 18.93 3.34 18.46
CA GLU A 173 18.69 2.30 19.47
C GLU A 173 17.74 1.25 18.92
N LEU A 174 17.82 0.01 19.42
CA LEU A 174 16.93 -1.05 19.00
C LEU A 174 15.61 -0.99 19.80
N GLY A 175 14.57 -0.41 19.19
CA GLY A 175 13.27 -0.23 19.84
C GLY A 175 12.19 -1.25 19.46
N ALA A 176 11.21 -1.46 20.35
CA ALA A 176 10.00 -2.21 20.03
C ALA A 176 9.21 -1.69 18.80
N PRO A 177 9.12 -0.36 18.53
CA PRO A 177 8.49 0.16 17.32
C PRO A 177 9.22 -0.26 16.03
N MET A 178 10.56 -0.26 16.07
CA MET A 178 11.41 -0.67 14.96
C MET A 178 11.22 -2.17 14.66
N LEU A 179 11.24 -3.02 15.69
CA LEU A 179 10.99 -4.45 15.55
C LEU A 179 9.58 -4.73 15.01
N SER A 180 8.56 -4.09 15.57
CA SER A 180 7.17 -4.30 15.16
C SER A 180 6.88 -3.87 13.72
N SER A 181 7.57 -2.82 13.25
CA SER A 181 7.41 -2.32 11.87
C SER A 181 8.27 -3.07 10.85
N SER A 182 9.42 -3.59 11.26
CA SER A 182 10.33 -4.36 10.39
C SER A 182 9.87 -5.82 10.25
N LEU A 183 9.48 -6.44 11.37
CA LEU A 183 9.06 -7.84 11.42
C LEU A 183 7.81 -7.99 12.32
N PRO A 184 6.60 -7.72 11.79
CA PRO A 184 5.37 -7.79 12.56
C PRO A 184 5.17 -9.16 13.22
N GLY A 185 4.76 -9.17 14.48
CA GLY A 185 4.52 -10.41 15.22
C GLY A 185 5.77 -11.26 15.45
N SER A 186 6.95 -10.65 15.44
CA SER A 186 8.23 -11.35 15.66
C SER A 186 8.27 -12.08 16.99
N THR A 187 8.81 -13.29 16.98
CA THR A 187 9.18 -14.08 18.14
C THR A 187 10.68 -14.32 18.16
N VAL A 188 11.27 -14.30 19.35
CA VAL A 188 12.67 -14.64 19.57
C VAL A 188 12.87 -16.14 19.41
N GLU A 189 13.80 -16.51 18.54
CA GLU A 189 14.20 -17.90 18.31
C GLU A 189 15.51 -18.24 19.04
N ASP A 190 16.47 -17.33 19.02
CA ASP A 190 17.81 -17.51 19.59
C ASP A 190 18.46 -16.17 19.96
N GLU A 191 19.44 -16.20 20.85
CA GLU A 191 20.23 -15.05 21.28
C GLU A 191 21.73 -15.38 21.17
N PHE A 192 22.49 -14.50 20.54
CA PHE A 192 23.90 -14.70 20.25
C PHE A 192 24.62 -13.35 20.18
N ALA A 193 25.93 -13.37 19.90
CA ALA A 193 26.71 -12.16 19.75
C ALA A 193 27.50 -12.18 18.43
N LEU A 194 27.54 -11.03 17.75
CA LEU A 194 28.35 -10.78 16.57
C LEU A 194 29.22 -9.57 16.86
N GLY A 195 30.53 -9.63 16.63
CA GLY A 195 31.44 -8.49 16.84
C GLY A 195 31.39 -7.84 18.24
N GLY A 196 30.89 -8.53 19.26
CA GLY A 196 30.65 -7.98 20.59
C GLY A 196 29.30 -7.26 20.79
N ALA A 197 28.51 -7.09 19.72
CA ALA A 197 27.13 -6.64 19.78
C ALA A 197 26.19 -7.81 20.14
N GLN A 198 25.15 -7.52 20.93
CA GLN A 198 24.15 -8.50 21.30
C GLN A 198 23.12 -8.61 20.18
N CYS A 199 22.90 -9.83 19.69
CA CYS A 199 22.02 -10.11 18.58
C CYS A 199 20.96 -11.15 18.93
N THR A 200 19.80 -11.04 18.30
CA THR A 200 18.66 -11.93 18.51
C THR A 200 18.12 -12.40 17.17
N ALA A 201 17.99 -13.71 17.03
CA ALA A 201 17.32 -14.33 15.91
C ALA A 201 15.81 -14.23 16.09
N LEU A 202 15.12 -13.79 15.06
CA LEU A 202 13.69 -13.55 15.06
C LEU A 202 13.03 -14.30 13.91
N SER A 203 11.82 -14.80 14.16
CA SER A 203 10.89 -15.21 13.10
C SER A 203 9.57 -14.47 13.26
N GLY A 204 8.93 -14.14 12.15
CA GLY A 204 7.69 -13.37 12.19
C GLY A 204 7.16 -13.10 10.79
N GLY A 205 6.46 -11.97 10.64
CA GLY A 205 5.83 -11.57 9.39
C GLY A 205 4.33 -11.81 9.39
N GLU A 206 3.71 -11.44 8.28
CA GLU A 206 2.27 -11.57 8.11
C GLU A 206 1.90 -13.00 7.71
N LYS A 207 0.64 -13.37 7.96
CA LYS A 207 0.14 -14.70 7.61
C LYS A 207 0.27 -14.94 6.11
N GLY A 208 1.09 -15.92 5.74
CA GLY A 208 1.38 -16.27 4.34
C GLY A 208 2.62 -15.59 3.75
N ALA A 209 3.31 -14.76 4.53
CA ALA A 209 4.57 -14.11 4.20
C ALA A 209 5.50 -14.14 5.42
N GLN A 210 5.79 -15.36 5.90
CA GLN A 210 6.72 -15.56 7.01
C GLN A 210 8.11 -15.08 6.59
N GLN A 211 8.77 -14.39 7.50
CA GLN A 211 10.10 -13.82 7.33
C GLN A 211 10.95 -14.18 8.56
N GLN A 212 12.25 -14.11 8.36
CA GLN A 212 13.24 -14.21 9.42
C GLN A 212 13.91 -12.86 9.61
N GLY A 213 14.52 -12.67 10.77
CA GLY A 213 15.30 -11.50 11.06
C GLY A 213 16.40 -11.71 12.08
N ILE A 214 17.31 -10.74 12.10
CA ILE A 214 18.37 -10.60 13.09
C ILE A 214 18.31 -9.16 13.57
N ALA A 215 18.08 -8.98 14.85
CA ALA A 215 18.17 -7.68 15.48
C ALA A 215 19.46 -7.62 16.30
N CYS A 216 20.27 -6.59 16.12
CA CYS A 216 21.51 -6.40 16.86
C CYS A 216 21.53 -5.00 17.49
N GLU A 217 22.13 -4.90 18.67
CA GLU A 217 22.25 -3.65 19.43
C GLU A 217 23.69 -3.44 19.91
N GLY A 218 24.16 -2.21 19.71
CA GLY A 218 25.44 -1.68 20.21
C GLY A 218 25.23 -0.50 21.16
N GLU A 219 26.29 0.28 21.41
CA GLU A 219 26.23 1.40 22.37
C GLU A 219 25.36 2.57 21.87
N ASP A 220 25.55 2.98 20.62
CA ASP A 220 24.87 4.15 20.00
C ASP A 220 24.13 3.78 18.70
N TRP A 221 23.79 2.50 18.53
CA TRP A 221 23.09 2.02 17.35
C TRP A 221 22.26 0.76 17.65
N GLY A 222 21.19 0.60 16.89
CA GLY A 222 20.43 -0.64 16.82
C GLY A 222 19.99 -0.90 15.38
N PHE A 223 20.09 -2.14 14.92
CA PHE A 223 19.62 -2.51 13.59
C PHE A 223 18.80 -3.79 13.58
N VAL A 224 17.98 -3.94 12.55
CA VAL A 224 17.25 -5.16 12.21
C VAL A 224 17.50 -5.48 10.75
N VAL A 225 18.06 -6.65 10.50
CA VAL A 225 18.14 -7.26 9.17
C VAL A 225 16.99 -8.24 9.06
N HIS A 226 16.16 -8.14 8.03
CA HIS A 226 15.03 -9.06 7.85
C HIS A 226 14.71 -9.31 6.38
N GLY A 227 14.06 -10.44 6.11
CA GLY A 227 13.63 -10.81 4.77
C GLY A 227 13.09 -12.24 4.71
N ALA A 228 12.74 -12.66 3.49
CA ALA A 228 12.36 -14.05 3.19
C ALA A 228 13.59 -14.93 2.86
N ALA A 229 14.78 -14.34 2.90
CA ALA A 229 16.07 -14.99 2.73
C ALA A 229 16.32 -16.09 3.77
N GLU A 230 17.23 -16.99 3.46
CA GLU A 230 17.65 -18.01 4.41
C GLU A 230 18.43 -17.40 5.58
N ARG A 231 18.48 -18.13 6.69
CA ARG A 231 19.13 -17.66 7.91
C ARG A 231 20.59 -17.24 7.68
N GLY A 232 21.34 -18.04 6.92
CA GLY A 232 22.75 -17.78 6.63
C GLY A 232 22.98 -16.50 5.84
N GLU A 233 22.09 -16.18 4.89
CA GLU A 233 22.15 -14.92 4.12
C GLU A 233 21.90 -13.70 5.03
N LEU A 234 20.96 -13.82 5.99
CA LEU A 234 20.73 -12.77 6.99
C LEU A 234 21.93 -12.61 7.93
N ASP A 235 22.53 -13.73 8.37
CA ASP A 235 23.71 -13.72 9.25
C ASP A 235 24.91 -13.06 8.55
N GLU A 236 25.08 -13.26 7.25
CA GLU A 236 26.13 -12.61 6.45
C GLU A 236 25.97 -11.09 6.44
N VAL A 237 24.76 -10.60 6.13
CA VAL A 237 24.45 -9.16 6.13
C VAL A 237 24.58 -8.57 7.53
N ALA A 238 24.09 -9.26 8.57
CA ALA A 238 24.20 -8.80 9.94
C ALA A 238 25.66 -8.74 10.41
N THR A 239 26.46 -9.75 10.09
CA THR A 239 27.89 -9.77 10.41
C THR A 239 28.63 -8.61 9.74
N ALA A 240 28.45 -8.46 8.43
CA ALA A 240 29.06 -7.37 7.68
C ALA A 240 28.61 -5.98 8.17
N ALA A 241 27.36 -5.85 8.62
CA ALA A 241 26.85 -4.63 9.25
C ALA A 241 27.58 -4.32 10.57
N VAL A 242 27.70 -5.30 11.47
CA VAL A 242 28.43 -5.12 12.74
C VAL A 242 29.89 -4.77 12.48
N ASP A 243 30.56 -5.51 11.60
CA ASP A 243 31.97 -5.27 11.26
C ASP A 243 32.23 -3.86 10.70
N SER A 244 31.23 -3.26 10.04
CA SER A 244 31.32 -1.88 9.55
C SER A 244 31.21 -0.80 10.64
N LEU A 245 30.66 -1.16 11.80
CA LEU A 245 30.35 -0.24 12.90
C LEU A 245 31.41 -0.24 14.03
N GLY A 246 32.35 -1.20 14.05
CA GLY A 246 33.44 -1.23 15.03
C GLY A 246 34.20 -2.54 15.13
#